data_AF-A0AAW7A5A6-F1
#
_entry.id   AF-A0AAW7A5A6-F1
#
_cell.length_a   1.000
_cell.length_b   1.000
_cell.length_c   1.000
_cell.angle_alpha   90.00
_cell.angle_beta   90.00
_cell.angle_gamma   90.00
#
_symmetry.space_group_name_H-M   'P 1'
#
loop_
_entity.id
_entity.type
_entity.pdbx_description
1 polymer ?
#
loop_
_entity_poly.entity_id
_entity_poly.type
_entity_poly.pdbx_seq_one_letter_code
_entity_poly.pdbx_strand_id
1 'polypeptide(L)'
;MSIKHWMSAPIAVATLFASQLFLVGAPMAAEDKELVDPRNDAFEQNHPDQYHSWKATSESEHIEDALSEDPNMVILWAGYGFAKDYNKARGHFYALDDVRQTLRTGAPTDEKSGPMPMACWSCKSPDVARVIDERGEDGYFEGKWARLGSEIVNPIGCSDCHDTRSDEFKNGEPALAITRPYVERAFDAIGKKFDEQSRLDQQASVCAQCHVEYYFTGPTKAVKFPWDMGTTVNDMEQYYDALNFKDWTHAVSKAPMLKAQHPGYETWRDGIHGKNKVVCVDCHMPKVTKEDGTVYTDHKVGNPFDRFEDTCAQCHTQTKEQLQGIVSTRKAQVLNMKLTAEKQIVAAHFEAGAAWKAGATEDEMQPILQDIRHAQWRWDYAIASHGVHMHAPEVALEVLGTAVDRAADARTKLVRLLATKGITEPVQIPDISTKAKAQQALGMDMEKMNSDKKHFLETVAPEWDKAAAEREATY
;
A
#
# COMPACT_ATOMS: atom_id res chain seq x y z
N MET A 1 33.90 -50.53 -48.11
CA MET A 1 33.34 -50.19 -49.44
C MET A 1 32.39 -49.02 -49.25
N SER A 2 32.56 -47.77 -49.69
CA SER A 2 33.51 -46.99 -50.51
C SER A 2 33.30 -45.53 -50.02
N ILE A 3 34.22 -44.84 -49.34
CA ILE A 3 35.33 -43.97 -49.78
C ILE A 3 35.00 -42.94 -50.89
N LYS A 4 35.40 -41.66 -50.61
CA LYS A 4 35.72 -40.47 -51.46
C LYS A 4 34.54 -39.53 -51.81
N HIS A 5 34.65 -38.20 -51.91
CA HIS A 5 35.62 -37.11 -51.57
C HIS A 5 34.87 -35.77 -51.85
N TRP A 6 34.89 -34.75 -50.97
CA TRP A 6 35.59 -33.44 -51.11
C TRP A 6 35.58 -32.77 -52.50
N MET A 7 35.03 -31.56 -52.62
CA MET A 7 35.75 -30.32 -53.02
C MET A 7 34.85 -29.06 -53.20
N SER A 8 35.23 -28.00 -52.47
CA SER A 8 35.32 -26.55 -52.80
C SER A 8 34.35 -25.83 -53.76
N ALA A 9 33.91 -24.64 -53.29
CA ALA A 9 33.14 -23.57 -53.94
C ALA A 9 33.73 -23.00 -55.26
N PRO A 10 32.94 -22.17 -55.99
CA PRO A 10 33.31 -20.75 -56.02
C PRO A 10 32.13 -19.76 -55.91
N ILE A 11 32.52 -18.57 -55.49
CA ILE A 11 31.77 -17.32 -55.34
C ILE A 11 31.26 -16.81 -56.71
N ALA A 12 30.00 -16.38 -56.77
CA ALA A 12 29.56 -15.35 -57.71
C ALA A 12 28.51 -14.46 -57.04
N VAL A 13 28.96 -13.26 -56.68
CA VAL A 13 28.19 -12.12 -56.21
C VAL A 13 27.32 -11.60 -57.35
N ALA A 14 26.02 -11.46 -57.12
CA ALA A 14 25.16 -10.59 -57.92
C ALA A 14 24.17 -9.88 -56.98
N THR A 15 24.55 -8.65 -56.68
CA THR A 15 23.77 -7.56 -56.10
C THR A 15 22.36 -7.47 -56.67
N LEU A 16 21.35 -7.59 -55.81
CA LEU A 16 20.00 -7.10 -56.09
C LEU A 16 19.62 -6.09 -55.01
N PHE A 17 19.12 -4.97 -55.52
CA PHE A 17 18.96 -3.68 -54.88
C PHE A 17 18.12 -3.72 -53.61
N ALA A 18 18.56 -2.93 -52.64
CA ALA A 18 17.82 -2.58 -51.44
C ALA A 18 16.49 -1.91 -51.80
N SER A 19 15.38 -2.56 -51.48
CA SER A 19 14.11 -1.88 -51.20
C SER A 19 14.07 -1.60 -49.70
N GLN A 20 14.57 -0.44 -49.32
CA GLN A 20 14.23 0.17 -48.03
C GLN A 20 12.73 0.47 -48.05
N LEU A 21 11.93 -0.44 -47.50
CA LEU A 21 10.62 -0.10 -47.00
C LEU A 21 10.83 0.64 -45.68
N PHE A 22 10.81 1.97 -45.79
CA PHE A 22 10.46 2.84 -44.68
C PHE A 22 9.07 2.40 -44.17
N LEU A 23 9.04 1.54 -43.16
CA LEU A 23 7.94 1.53 -42.20
C LEU A 23 8.11 2.81 -41.38
N VAL A 24 7.66 3.93 -41.96
CA VAL A 24 7.26 5.09 -41.20
C VAL A 24 6.11 4.58 -40.33
N GLY A 25 6.37 4.41 -39.04
CA GLY A 25 5.29 4.24 -38.08
C GLY A 25 4.31 5.36 -38.33
N ALA A 26 3.09 5.01 -38.72
CA ALA A 26 2.00 5.97 -38.64
C ALA A 26 2.02 6.49 -37.20
N PRO A 27 2.02 7.81 -36.97
CA PRO A 27 1.69 8.29 -35.65
C PRO A 27 0.32 7.69 -35.37
N MET A 28 0.21 6.86 -34.32
CA MET A 28 -1.09 6.65 -33.73
C MET A 28 -1.60 8.05 -33.47
N ALA A 29 -2.65 8.45 -34.18
CA ALA A 29 -3.37 9.64 -33.81
C ALA A 29 -3.73 9.41 -32.35
N ALA A 30 -3.14 10.21 -31.46
CA ALA A 30 -3.71 10.38 -30.15
C ALA A 30 -5.15 10.80 -30.44
N GLU A 31 -6.12 9.94 -30.14
CA GLU A 31 -7.46 10.46 -29.89
C GLU A 31 -7.25 11.61 -28.91
N ASP A 32 -7.83 12.78 -29.21
CA ASP A 32 -7.91 13.90 -28.26
C ASP A 32 -8.73 13.39 -27.07
N LYS A 33 -8.10 12.58 -26.21
CA LYS A 33 -8.69 12.07 -24.99
C LYS A 33 -8.60 13.24 -24.03
N GLU A 34 -9.77 13.82 -23.74
CA GLU A 34 -9.91 14.81 -22.70
C GLU A 34 -9.19 14.30 -21.44
N LEU A 35 -8.22 15.09 -20.96
CA LEU A 35 -7.48 14.77 -19.74
C LEU A 35 -8.47 14.77 -18.58
N VAL A 36 -8.25 13.88 -17.61
CA VAL A 36 -9.04 13.88 -16.40
C VAL A 36 -8.77 15.17 -15.59
N ASP A 37 -9.83 15.84 -15.12
CA ASP A 37 -9.68 17.03 -14.26
C ASP A 37 -9.40 16.59 -12.82
N PRO A 38 -8.22 16.91 -12.25
CA PRO A 38 -7.86 16.52 -10.89
C PRO A 38 -8.45 17.46 -9.82
N ARG A 39 -8.97 18.63 -10.22
CA ARG A 39 -9.43 19.68 -9.30
C ARG A 39 -10.83 19.33 -8.77
N ASN A 40 -10.90 18.90 -7.52
CA ASN A 40 -12.15 18.41 -6.93
C ASN A 40 -13.26 19.49 -6.88
N ASP A 41 -12.89 20.76 -6.76
CA ASP A 41 -13.80 21.91 -6.75
C ASP A 41 -14.45 22.17 -8.12
N ALA A 42 -13.87 21.69 -9.22
CA ALA A 42 -14.48 21.75 -10.55
C ALA A 42 -15.84 21.01 -10.61
N PHE A 43 -16.06 20.05 -9.69
CA PHE A 43 -17.29 19.25 -9.63
C PHE A 43 -18.31 19.75 -8.61
N GLU A 44 -17.99 20.76 -7.80
CA GLU A 44 -18.84 21.27 -6.71
C GLU A 44 -20.19 21.77 -7.22
N GLN A 45 -20.21 22.53 -8.31
CA GLN A 45 -21.43 23.12 -8.85
C GLN A 45 -22.47 22.07 -9.30
N ASN A 46 -21.99 20.98 -9.92
CA ASN A 46 -22.86 19.95 -10.48
C ASN A 46 -23.17 18.81 -9.49
N HIS A 47 -22.31 18.61 -8.48
CA HIS A 47 -22.43 17.54 -7.48
C HIS A 47 -22.24 18.06 -6.04
N PRO A 48 -23.02 19.07 -5.59
CA PRO A 48 -22.75 19.77 -4.34
C PRO A 48 -22.85 18.85 -3.11
N ASP A 49 -23.83 17.94 -3.07
CA ASP A 49 -24.02 17.04 -1.92
C ASP A 49 -22.82 16.07 -1.75
N GLN A 50 -22.37 15.49 -2.86
CA GLN A 50 -21.21 14.60 -2.91
C GLN A 50 -19.92 15.35 -2.58
N TYR A 51 -19.72 16.53 -3.17
CA TYR A 51 -18.53 17.34 -2.91
C TYR A 51 -18.44 17.80 -1.45
N HIS A 52 -19.52 18.33 -0.88
CA HIS A 52 -19.50 18.80 0.51
C HIS A 52 -19.29 17.67 1.52
N SER A 53 -19.90 16.50 1.29
CA SER A 53 -19.65 15.32 2.13
C SER A 53 -18.24 14.77 1.97
N TRP A 54 -17.70 14.70 0.74
CA TRP A 54 -16.29 14.37 0.49
C TRP A 54 -15.33 15.31 1.25
N LYS A 55 -15.56 16.62 1.14
CA LYS A 55 -14.75 17.65 1.78
C LYS A 55 -14.77 17.52 3.30
N ALA A 56 -15.89 17.09 3.88
CA ALA A 56 -16.04 16.85 5.31
C ALA A 56 -15.14 15.71 5.84
N THR A 57 -14.44 14.95 4.99
CA THR A 57 -13.34 14.09 5.46
C THR A 57 -12.21 14.89 6.12
N SER A 58 -12.12 16.21 5.87
CA SER A 58 -11.23 17.13 6.59
C SER A 58 -11.51 17.19 8.10
N GLU A 59 -12.69 16.79 8.56
CA GLU A 59 -13.04 16.72 9.99
C GLU A 59 -12.34 15.55 10.71
N SER A 60 -11.89 14.53 9.97
CA SER A 60 -11.06 13.45 10.51
C SER A 60 -9.60 13.88 10.49
N GLU A 61 -9.25 14.82 11.38
CA GLU A 61 -7.94 15.50 11.39
C GLU A 61 -6.87 14.83 12.24
N HIS A 62 -7.28 14.02 13.22
CA HIS A 62 -6.39 13.52 14.26
C HIS A 62 -5.33 12.55 13.73
N ILE A 63 -4.06 12.80 14.09
CA ILE A 63 -2.93 11.92 13.81
C ILE A 63 -2.65 11.10 15.07
N GLU A 64 -2.78 9.78 14.96
CA GLU A 64 -2.41 8.83 16.02
C GLU A 64 -1.08 8.15 15.65
N ASP A 65 -0.02 8.41 16.41
CA ASP A 65 1.32 7.85 16.21
C ASP A 65 1.35 6.38 16.68
N ALA A 66 1.20 5.47 15.73
CA ALA A 66 1.14 4.05 16.00
C ALA A 66 2.47 3.50 16.56
N LEU A 67 3.62 4.11 16.22
CA LEU A 67 4.91 3.73 16.81
C LEU A 67 5.04 4.16 18.28
N SER A 68 4.37 5.23 18.67
CA SER A 68 4.30 5.68 20.07
C SER A 68 3.44 4.74 20.92
N GLU A 69 2.30 4.31 20.36
CA GLU A 69 1.42 3.32 21.00
C GLU A 69 2.05 1.93 21.11
N ASP A 70 2.80 1.53 20.08
CA ASP A 70 3.43 0.22 19.98
C ASP A 70 4.88 0.33 19.47
N PRO A 71 5.85 0.51 20.39
CA PRO A 71 7.26 0.61 20.07
C PRO A 71 7.88 -0.68 19.49
N ASN A 72 7.22 -1.84 19.59
CA ASN A 72 7.74 -3.08 19.01
C ASN A 72 7.88 -2.94 17.49
N MET A 73 6.95 -2.22 16.85
CA MET A 73 6.95 -1.99 15.40
C MET A 73 8.21 -1.26 14.91
N VAL A 74 8.84 -0.42 15.75
CA VAL A 74 10.13 0.20 15.42
C VAL A 74 11.20 -0.87 15.22
N ILE A 75 11.23 -1.89 16.09
CA ILE A 75 12.18 -2.99 16.00
C ILE A 75 11.87 -3.89 14.81
N LEU A 76 10.60 -4.28 14.63
CA LEU A 76 10.17 -5.16 13.53
C LEU A 76 10.48 -4.56 12.15
N TRP A 77 10.44 -3.23 12.03
CA TRP A 77 10.76 -2.53 10.80
C TRP A 77 12.18 -1.94 10.78
N ALA A 78 13.10 -2.44 11.60
CA ALA A 78 14.45 -1.91 11.68
C ALA A 78 15.16 -1.96 10.31
N GLY A 79 15.65 -0.80 9.86
CA GLY A 79 16.26 -0.62 8.54
C GLY A 79 15.28 -0.21 7.43
N TYR A 80 14.00 -0.02 7.75
CA TYR A 80 12.97 0.38 6.80
C TYR A 80 12.31 1.72 7.17
N GLY A 81 11.68 2.38 6.20
CA GLY A 81 11.08 3.71 6.41
C GLY A 81 10.04 3.73 7.52
N PHE A 82 9.28 2.64 7.69
CA PHE A 82 8.23 2.53 8.70
C PHE A 82 8.75 2.56 10.15
N ALA A 83 10.01 2.24 10.42
CA ALA A 83 10.59 2.43 11.77
C ALA A 83 10.82 3.91 12.13
N LYS A 84 10.87 4.80 11.11
CA LYS A 84 11.03 6.25 11.31
C LYS A 84 9.72 6.88 11.74
N ASP A 85 8.66 6.54 10.99
CA ASP A 85 7.37 7.18 11.11
C ASP A 85 6.25 6.31 10.51
N TYR A 86 5.21 6.07 11.31
CA TYR A 86 4.01 5.33 10.94
C TYR A 86 2.86 5.77 11.85
N ASN A 87 1.85 6.39 11.24
CA ASN A 87 0.65 6.88 11.90
C ASN A 87 -0.56 6.10 11.40
N LYS A 88 -1.62 6.03 12.20
CA LYS A 88 -2.92 5.53 11.73
C LYS A 88 -3.47 6.46 10.66
N ALA A 89 -4.29 5.90 9.78
CA ALA A 89 -4.94 6.68 8.72
C ALA A 89 -5.95 7.66 9.30
N ARG A 90 -6.09 8.81 8.63
CA ARG A 90 -7.12 9.83 8.89
C ARG A 90 -7.88 10.13 7.58
N GLY A 91 -8.69 11.19 7.54
CA GLY A 91 -9.56 11.48 6.39
C GLY A 91 -8.81 11.60 5.05
N HIS A 92 -9.46 11.19 3.95
CA HIS A 92 -8.91 11.25 2.59
C HIS A 92 -8.39 12.64 2.19
N PHE A 93 -9.02 13.70 2.72
CA PHE A 93 -8.56 15.08 2.55
C PHE A 93 -7.07 15.28 2.86
N TYR A 94 -6.53 14.55 3.85
CA TYR A 94 -5.15 14.69 4.31
C TYR A 94 -4.16 13.77 3.61
N ALA A 95 -4.58 12.96 2.63
CA ALA A 95 -3.70 11.97 2.01
C ALA A 95 -2.41 12.59 1.43
N LEU A 96 -2.51 13.76 0.79
CA LEU A 96 -1.35 14.47 0.27
C LEU A 96 -0.49 15.10 1.36
N ASP A 97 -1.11 15.70 2.36
CA ASP A 97 -0.40 16.24 3.51
C ASP A 97 0.41 15.16 4.21
N ASP A 98 -0.18 13.99 4.46
CA ASP A 98 0.46 12.92 5.19
C ASP A 98 1.64 12.30 4.44
N VAL A 99 1.53 12.12 3.11
CA VAL A 99 2.67 11.62 2.32
C VAL A 99 3.77 12.67 2.18
N ARG A 100 3.42 13.97 2.16
CA ARG A 100 4.38 15.07 2.19
C ARG A 100 5.04 15.24 3.55
N GLN A 101 4.35 14.97 4.66
CA GLN A 101 4.83 15.24 6.02
C GLN A 101 5.57 14.05 6.65
N THR A 102 5.28 12.82 6.22
CA THR A 102 5.89 11.65 6.84
C THR A 102 7.43 11.62 6.69
N LEU A 103 8.14 11.14 7.73
CA LEU A 103 9.59 10.93 7.66
C LEU A 103 9.99 9.86 6.64
N ARG A 104 9.04 9.02 6.19
CA ARG A 104 9.29 7.97 5.18
C ARG A 104 9.74 8.55 3.84
N THR A 105 9.17 9.69 3.43
CA THR A 105 9.54 10.37 2.18
C THR A 105 10.79 11.23 2.31
N GLY A 106 11.32 11.40 3.52
CA GLY A 106 12.54 12.16 3.79
C GLY A 106 12.41 13.65 3.43
N ALA A 107 13.55 14.28 3.17
CA ALA A 107 13.66 15.71 2.87
C ALA A 107 14.44 15.92 1.57
N PRO A 108 13.84 15.62 0.40
CA PRO A 108 14.50 15.85 -0.88
C PRO A 108 14.75 17.34 -1.12
N THR A 109 15.90 17.67 -1.69
CA THR A 109 16.32 19.04 -2.04
C THR A 109 16.13 19.36 -3.53
N ASP A 110 15.91 18.33 -4.34
CA ASP A 110 15.68 18.39 -5.79
C ASP A 110 14.88 17.18 -6.28
N GLU A 111 14.41 17.23 -7.52
CA GLU A 111 13.59 16.21 -8.19
C GLU A 111 14.23 14.81 -8.27
N LYS A 112 15.55 14.69 -8.11
CA LYS A 112 16.31 13.42 -8.22
C LYS A 112 16.74 12.88 -6.86
N SER A 113 16.47 13.61 -5.79
CA SER A 113 16.85 13.27 -4.42
C SER A 113 15.71 12.57 -3.66
N GLY A 114 15.99 12.14 -2.44
CA GLY A 114 15.02 11.48 -1.56
C GLY A 114 15.00 9.95 -1.65
N PRO A 115 14.49 9.29 -0.59
CA PRO A 115 14.48 7.83 -0.48
C PRO A 115 13.43 7.16 -1.37
N MET A 116 12.26 7.77 -1.57
CA MET A 116 11.10 7.10 -2.16
C MET A 116 10.96 7.33 -3.67
N PRO A 117 10.45 6.34 -4.43
CA PRO A 117 10.15 6.46 -5.85
C PRO A 117 8.83 7.18 -6.10
N MET A 118 8.56 7.51 -7.36
CA MET A 118 7.30 8.09 -7.83
C MET A 118 6.04 7.34 -7.38
N ALA A 119 6.12 6.02 -7.27
CA ALA A 119 5.01 5.16 -6.86
C ALA A 119 4.38 5.48 -5.49
N CYS A 120 5.05 6.27 -4.63
CA CYS A 120 4.47 6.70 -3.36
C CYS A 120 3.29 7.67 -3.51
N TRP A 121 3.13 8.30 -4.67
CA TRP A 121 1.98 9.16 -4.98
C TRP A 121 0.73 8.39 -5.39
N SER A 122 0.87 7.13 -5.83
CA SER A 122 -0.14 6.45 -6.69
C SER A 122 -1.51 6.26 -6.07
N CYS A 123 -1.57 6.27 -4.75
CA CYS A 123 -2.79 6.08 -3.96
C CYS A 123 -3.11 7.31 -3.11
N LYS A 124 -2.82 8.53 -3.61
CA LYS A 124 -2.91 9.78 -2.83
C LYS A 124 -3.63 10.93 -3.53
N SER A 125 -3.87 10.85 -4.83
CA SER A 125 -4.35 12.00 -5.60
C SER A 125 -4.90 11.62 -6.98
N PRO A 126 -5.94 12.34 -7.47
CA PRO A 126 -6.41 12.23 -8.85
C PRO A 126 -5.42 12.77 -9.88
N ASP A 127 -4.44 13.61 -9.50
CA ASP A 127 -3.36 14.03 -10.39
C ASP A 127 -2.54 12.84 -10.91
N VAL A 128 -2.55 11.71 -10.20
CA VAL A 128 -1.92 10.48 -10.69
C VAL A 128 -2.58 10.02 -11.99
N ALA A 129 -3.91 10.00 -12.06
CA ALA A 129 -4.62 9.62 -13.28
C ALA A 129 -4.34 10.62 -14.40
N ARG A 130 -4.33 11.93 -14.09
CA ARG A 130 -3.97 12.98 -15.05
C ARG A 130 -2.57 12.78 -15.63
N VAL A 131 -1.57 12.59 -14.78
CA VAL A 131 -0.19 12.39 -15.23
C VAL A 131 -0.03 11.08 -16.00
N ILE A 132 -0.76 10.02 -15.64
CA ILE A 132 -0.77 8.77 -16.42
C ILE A 132 -1.40 8.98 -17.80
N ASP A 133 -2.51 9.71 -17.89
CA ASP A 133 -3.14 10.07 -19.18
C ASP A 133 -2.17 10.93 -20.04
N GLU A 134 -1.43 11.86 -19.43
CA GLU A 134 -0.46 12.72 -20.13
C GLU A 134 0.83 12.00 -20.58
N ARG A 135 1.37 11.11 -19.74
CA ARG A 135 2.76 10.62 -19.85
C ARG A 135 2.87 9.11 -19.97
N GLY A 136 1.75 8.39 -19.91
CA GLY A 136 1.71 6.94 -19.79
C GLY A 136 2.17 6.46 -18.42
N GLU A 137 1.87 5.19 -18.12
CA GLU A 137 2.19 4.58 -16.82
C GLU A 137 3.70 4.50 -16.54
N ASP A 138 4.52 4.16 -17.55
CA ASP A 138 5.98 4.13 -17.42
C ASP A 138 6.55 5.53 -17.18
N GLY A 139 6.05 6.54 -17.91
CA GLY A 139 6.45 7.93 -17.74
C GLY A 139 6.09 8.48 -16.36
N TYR A 140 4.97 8.02 -15.78
CA TYR A 140 4.58 8.33 -14.41
C TYR A 140 5.51 7.71 -13.36
N PHE A 141 5.80 6.40 -13.46
CA PHE A 141 6.59 5.69 -12.44
C PHE A 141 8.09 6.00 -12.46
N GLU A 142 8.62 6.57 -13.54
CA GLU A 142 10.05 6.90 -13.61
C GLU A 142 10.48 7.93 -12.54
N GLY A 143 11.61 7.70 -11.89
CA GLY A 143 12.26 8.68 -11.01
C GLY A 143 11.81 8.68 -9.55
N LYS A 144 12.12 9.77 -8.86
CA LYS A 144 11.91 9.92 -7.41
C LYS A 144 10.58 10.59 -7.11
N TRP A 145 10.06 10.32 -5.91
CA TRP A 145 8.86 10.97 -5.36
C TRP A 145 8.91 12.50 -5.50
N ALA A 146 10.07 13.12 -5.29
CA ALA A 146 10.25 14.56 -5.41
C ALA A 146 10.01 15.13 -6.82
N ARG A 147 10.15 14.31 -7.87
CA ARG A 147 10.06 14.75 -9.27
C ARG A 147 8.73 15.42 -9.61
N LEU A 148 7.64 14.86 -9.09
CA LEU A 148 6.28 15.33 -9.39
C LEU A 148 5.65 16.02 -8.18
N GLY A 149 6.46 16.55 -7.26
CA GLY A 149 5.93 17.22 -6.07
C GLY A 149 5.04 18.43 -6.37
N SER A 150 5.34 19.17 -7.43
CA SER A 150 4.50 20.26 -7.96
C SER A 150 3.37 19.76 -8.86
N GLU A 151 3.38 18.51 -9.32
CA GLU A 151 2.37 17.95 -10.23
C GLU A 151 1.25 17.22 -9.48
N ILE A 152 1.54 16.65 -8.32
CA ILE A 152 0.57 15.89 -7.53
C ILE A 152 0.15 16.74 -6.31
N VAL A 153 -0.95 17.50 -6.44
CA VAL A 153 -1.33 18.55 -5.46
C VAL A 153 -2.79 18.52 -5.03
N ASN A 154 -3.66 17.82 -5.75
CA ASN A 154 -5.06 17.66 -5.37
C ASN A 154 -5.23 16.42 -4.49
N PRO A 155 -5.89 16.50 -3.32
CA PRO A 155 -6.11 15.32 -2.47
C PRO A 155 -7.04 14.31 -3.16
N ILE A 156 -7.04 13.06 -2.67
CA ILE A 156 -7.91 11.97 -3.15
C ILE A 156 -9.33 12.50 -3.39
N GLY A 157 -9.91 12.24 -4.56
CA GLY A 157 -11.23 12.78 -4.87
C GLY A 157 -11.90 12.21 -6.11
N CYS A 158 -12.73 13.02 -6.79
CA CYS A 158 -13.76 12.55 -7.73
C CYS A 158 -13.16 11.65 -8.82
N SER A 159 -12.10 12.16 -9.46
CA SER A 159 -11.40 11.54 -10.58
C SER A 159 -10.53 10.33 -10.20
N ASP A 160 -10.52 9.91 -8.93
CA ASP A 160 -9.92 8.62 -8.55
C ASP A 160 -10.90 7.45 -8.72
N CYS A 161 -12.21 7.71 -8.58
CA CYS A 161 -13.24 6.68 -8.48
C CYS A 161 -14.30 6.75 -9.60
N HIS A 162 -14.36 7.87 -10.32
CA HIS A 162 -15.39 8.16 -11.30
C HIS A 162 -14.76 8.51 -12.66
N ASP A 163 -15.36 8.05 -13.76
CA ASP A 163 -15.05 8.59 -15.09
C ASP A 163 -15.77 9.93 -15.26
N THR A 164 -15.13 11.00 -14.77
CA THR A 164 -15.68 12.35 -14.72
C THR A 164 -15.92 12.99 -16.10
N ARG A 165 -15.38 12.38 -17.15
CA ARG A 165 -15.58 12.79 -18.55
C ARG A 165 -16.90 12.29 -19.13
N SER A 166 -17.42 11.19 -18.59
CA SER A 166 -18.62 10.53 -19.11
C SER A 166 -19.87 11.42 -18.98
N ASP A 167 -20.78 11.28 -19.95
CA ASP A 167 -22.09 11.92 -19.85
C ASP A 167 -22.92 11.35 -18.70
N GLU A 168 -22.69 10.08 -18.32
CA GLU A 168 -23.28 9.45 -17.13
C GLU A 168 -22.94 10.25 -15.87
N PHE A 169 -21.64 10.53 -15.65
CA PHE A 169 -21.21 11.34 -14.50
C PHE A 169 -21.82 12.74 -14.52
N LYS A 170 -21.76 13.42 -15.68
CA LYS A 170 -22.33 14.77 -15.85
C LYS A 170 -23.84 14.82 -15.57
N ASN A 171 -24.55 13.72 -15.78
CA ASN A 171 -25.98 13.58 -15.51
C ASN A 171 -26.31 13.08 -14.09
N GLY A 172 -25.30 12.94 -13.22
CA GLY A 172 -25.46 12.55 -11.82
C GLY A 172 -25.43 11.04 -11.55
N GLU A 173 -25.14 10.23 -12.57
CA GLU A 173 -24.84 8.81 -12.38
C GLU A 173 -23.41 8.62 -11.85
N PRO A 174 -23.09 7.50 -11.17
CA PRO A 174 -21.76 7.35 -10.58
C PRO A 174 -20.66 7.15 -11.61
N ALA A 175 -20.90 6.49 -12.76
CA ALA A 175 -19.85 6.15 -13.73
C ALA A 175 -18.55 5.63 -13.06
N LEU A 176 -18.67 4.60 -12.20
CA LEU A 176 -17.53 4.09 -11.42
C LEU A 176 -16.41 3.63 -12.37
N ALA A 177 -15.17 3.97 -12.04
CA ALA A 177 -14.02 3.69 -12.89
C ALA A 177 -12.81 3.23 -12.09
N ILE A 178 -12.01 2.37 -12.73
CA ILE A 178 -10.62 2.14 -12.33
C ILE A 178 -9.75 3.11 -13.11
N THR A 179 -9.04 3.97 -12.39
CA THR A 179 -8.24 5.06 -12.96
C THR A 179 -6.75 4.77 -12.93
N ARG A 180 -6.40 3.53 -12.57
CA ARG A 180 -5.03 3.06 -12.30
C ARG A 180 -4.79 1.75 -13.06
N PRO A 181 -3.97 1.73 -14.13
CA PRO A 181 -3.81 0.53 -14.96
C PRO A 181 -3.27 -0.70 -14.21
N TYR A 182 -2.42 -0.51 -13.19
CA TYR A 182 -1.96 -1.61 -12.33
C TYR A 182 -3.07 -2.30 -11.54
N VAL A 183 -4.20 -1.62 -11.31
CA VAL A 183 -5.37 -2.18 -10.62
C VAL A 183 -6.19 -3.05 -11.57
N GLU A 184 -6.37 -2.62 -12.83
CA GLU A 184 -7.01 -3.46 -13.86
C GLU A 184 -6.26 -4.79 -14.01
N ARG A 185 -4.93 -4.73 -14.12
CA ARG A 185 -4.08 -5.93 -14.19
C ARG A 185 -4.21 -6.83 -12.96
N ALA A 186 -4.36 -6.25 -11.77
CA ALA A 186 -4.53 -7.02 -10.54
C ALA A 186 -5.89 -7.72 -10.50
N PHE A 187 -6.95 -7.06 -10.96
CA PHE A 187 -8.29 -7.64 -11.08
C PHE A 187 -8.36 -8.74 -12.14
N ASP A 188 -7.68 -8.54 -13.27
CA ASP A 188 -7.51 -9.55 -14.30
C ASP A 188 -6.82 -10.81 -13.76
N ALA A 189 -5.76 -10.65 -12.95
CA ALA A 189 -5.01 -11.75 -12.35
C ALA A 189 -5.87 -12.67 -11.46
N ILE A 190 -6.95 -12.14 -10.88
CA ILE A 190 -7.89 -12.90 -10.05
C ILE A 190 -9.21 -13.22 -10.76
N GLY A 191 -9.27 -13.04 -12.08
CA GLY A 191 -10.44 -13.36 -12.91
C GLY A 191 -11.66 -12.50 -12.62
N LYS A 192 -11.46 -11.23 -12.25
CA LYS A 192 -12.54 -10.29 -11.91
C LYS A 192 -12.38 -8.96 -12.65
N LYS A 193 -12.35 -8.98 -13.99
CA LYS A 193 -12.23 -7.75 -14.78
C LYS A 193 -13.30 -6.73 -14.43
N PHE A 194 -12.94 -5.46 -14.28
CA PHE A 194 -13.83 -4.44 -13.73
C PHE A 194 -15.09 -4.19 -14.56
N ASP A 195 -14.98 -4.25 -15.88
CA ASP A 195 -16.08 -4.11 -16.85
C ASP A 195 -17.05 -5.31 -16.86
N GLU A 196 -16.58 -6.48 -16.41
CA GLU A 196 -17.38 -7.71 -16.27
C GLU A 196 -17.99 -7.88 -14.85
N GLN A 197 -17.64 -6.99 -13.91
CA GLN A 197 -18.11 -7.05 -12.53
C GLN A 197 -19.56 -6.60 -12.37
N SER A 198 -20.25 -7.13 -11.36
CA SER A 198 -21.52 -6.56 -10.90
C SER A 198 -21.30 -5.17 -10.29
N ARG A 199 -22.34 -4.34 -10.23
CA ARG A 199 -22.27 -3.01 -9.58
C ARG A 199 -21.74 -3.06 -8.14
N LEU A 200 -22.14 -4.10 -7.37
CA LEU A 200 -21.63 -4.29 -6.01
C LEU A 200 -20.12 -4.58 -6.02
N ASP A 201 -19.68 -5.49 -6.90
CA ASP A 201 -18.25 -5.80 -7.02
C ASP A 201 -17.45 -4.56 -7.45
N GLN A 202 -17.97 -3.74 -8.37
CA GLN A 202 -17.35 -2.47 -8.77
C GLN A 202 -17.23 -1.47 -7.61
N GLN A 203 -18.25 -1.38 -6.74
CA GLN A 203 -18.21 -0.55 -5.53
C GLN A 203 -17.10 -0.95 -4.57
N ALA A 204 -16.76 -2.24 -4.46
CA ALA A 204 -15.60 -2.67 -3.68
C ALA A 204 -14.28 -2.41 -4.44
N SER A 205 -14.29 -2.56 -5.77
CA SER A 205 -13.10 -2.41 -6.61
C SER A 205 -12.57 -0.99 -6.68
N VAL A 206 -13.42 0.03 -6.64
CA VAL A 206 -12.94 1.43 -6.58
C VAL A 206 -12.13 1.71 -5.32
N CYS A 207 -12.49 1.10 -4.17
CA CYS A 207 -11.70 1.18 -2.93
C CYS A 207 -10.39 0.38 -3.03
N ALA A 208 -10.42 -0.75 -3.75
CA ALA A 208 -9.28 -1.63 -3.98
C ALA A 208 -8.20 -1.03 -4.88
N GLN A 209 -8.42 0.14 -5.48
CA GLN A 209 -7.34 0.86 -6.15
C GLN A 209 -6.21 1.26 -5.20
N CYS A 210 -6.54 1.41 -3.92
CA CYS A 210 -5.64 1.93 -2.89
C CYS A 210 -5.56 1.03 -1.65
N HIS A 211 -6.67 0.47 -1.18
CA HIS A 211 -6.76 -0.29 0.09
C HIS A 211 -6.42 -1.77 -0.08
N VAL A 212 -5.17 -2.03 -0.47
CA VAL A 212 -4.64 -3.34 -0.83
C VAL A 212 -3.19 -3.49 -0.41
N GLU A 213 -2.73 -4.73 -0.32
CA GLU A 213 -1.31 -5.04 -0.28
C GLU A 213 -0.65 -4.76 -1.64
N TYR A 214 0.55 -4.20 -1.62
CA TYR A 214 1.32 -3.90 -2.82
C TYR A 214 2.83 -3.90 -2.57
N TYR A 215 3.58 -4.12 -3.65
CA TYR A 215 5.02 -3.92 -3.67
C TYR A 215 5.46 -3.12 -4.91
N PHE A 216 6.75 -2.75 -4.93
CA PHE A 216 7.35 -2.06 -6.07
C PHE A 216 8.16 -3.02 -6.94
N THR A 217 7.75 -3.16 -8.20
CA THR A 217 8.35 -4.07 -9.18
C THR A 217 9.17 -3.35 -10.25
N GLY A 218 10.13 -4.08 -10.83
CA GLY A 218 10.94 -3.59 -11.94
C GLY A 218 11.88 -2.41 -11.61
N PRO A 219 12.56 -1.88 -12.65
CA PRO A 219 13.51 -0.78 -12.50
C PRO A 219 12.85 0.56 -12.14
N THR A 220 11.63 0.80 -12.63
CA THR A 220 10.84 2.03 -12.37
C THR A 220 10.11 1.99 -11.03
N LYS A 221 10.17 0.87 -10.28
CA LYS A 221 9.45 0.71 -9.00
C LYS A 221 7.93 0.88 -9.15
N ALA A 222 7.36 0.39 -10.24
CA ALA A 222 5.93 0.42 -10.50
C ALA A 222 5.14 -0.33 -9.42
N VAL A 223 3.93 0.14 -9.11
CA VAL A 223 3.02 -0.54 -8.17
C VAL A 223 2.55 -1.85 -8.80
N LYS A 224 2.61 -2.94 -8.03
CA LYS A 224 1.97 -4.21 -8.38
C LYS A 224 1.34 -4.84 -7.13
N PHE A 225 0.15 -5.39 -7.28
CA PHE A 225 -0.50 -6.20 -6.23
C PHE A 225 -0.02 -7.64 -6.39
N PRO A 226 0.41 -8.33 -5.32
CA PRO A 226 0.99 -9.67 -5.39
C PRO A 226 -0.09 -10.77 -5.52
N TRP A 227 -1.06 -10.57 -6.41
CA TRP A 227 -2.27 -11.40 -6.50
C TRP A 227 -2.19 -12.53 -7.53
N ASP A 228 -1.07 -12.68 -8.24
CA ASP A 228 -0.87 -13.67 -9.30
C ASP A 228 -1.12 -15.13 -8.84
N MET A 229 -0.97 -15.41 -7.54
CA MET A 229 -1.24 -16.73 -6.96
C MET A 229 -2.52 -16.78 -6.11
N GLY A 230 -3.24 -15.67 -5.98
CA GLY A 230 -4.37 -15.50 -5.07
C GLY A 230 -4.18 -14.33 -4.10
N THR A 231 -5.20 -14.07 -3.29
CA THR A 231 -5.25 -12.91 -2.39
C THR A 231 -5.08 -13.28 -0.92
N THR A 232 -4.83 -14.55 -0.59
CA THR A 232 -4.63 -14.95 0.81
C THR A 232 -3.18 -14.69 1.24
N VAL A 233 -2.94 -14.60 2.55
CA VAL A 233 -1.59 -14.44 3.11
C VAL A 233 -0.62 -15.54 2.64
N ASN A 234 -1.12 -16.76 2.45
CA ASN A 234 -0.32 -17.91 2.02
C ASN A 234 0.02 -17.84 0.53
N ASP A 235 -0.94 -17.41 -0.30
CA ASP A 235 -0.72 -17.25 -1.74
C ASP A 235 0.32 -16.16 -2.02
N MET A 236 0.20 -15.03 -1.32
CA MET A 236 1.16 -13.93 -1.42
C MET A 236 2.54 -14.30 -0.86
N GLU A 237 2.61 -15.04 0.25
CA GLU A 237 3.88 -15.55 0.80
C GLU A 237 4.60 -16.43 -0.24
N GLN A 238 3.88 -17.37 -0.86
CA GLN A 238 4.41 -18.24 -1.91
C GLN A 238 4.83 -17.45 -3.15
N TYR A 239 4.04 -16.45 -3.55
CA TYR A 239 4.37 -15.56 -4.66
C TYR A 239 5.69 -14.83 -4.42
N TYR A 240 5.84 -14.18 -3.25
CA TYR A 240 7.04 -13.44 -2.93
C TYR A 240 8.28 -14.32 -2.77
N ASP A 241 8.13 -15.53 -2.23
CA ASP A 241 9.21 -16.50 -2.11
C ASP A 241 9.65 -17.05 -3.47
N ALA A 242 8.70 -17.34 -4.37
CA ALA A 242 9.01 -17.78 -5.73
C ALA A 242 9.81 -16.74 -6.52
N LEU A 243 9.60 -15.45 -6.22
CA LEU A 243 10.36 -14.34 -6.79
C LEU A 243 11.71 -14.08 -6.10
N ASN A 244 11.96 -14.71 -4.95
CA ASN A 244 13.03 -14.33 -4.04
C ASN A 244 13.02 -12.80 -3.74
N PHE A 245 11.81 -12.24 -3.62
CA PHE A 245 11.61 -10.81 -3.43
C PHE A 245 11.85 -10.41 -1.98
N LYS A 246 12.41 -9.22 -1.75
CA LYS A 246 12.45 -8.59 -0.42
C LYS A 246 12.25 -7.08 -0.57
N ASP A 247 11.54 -6.50 0.38
CA ASP A 247 11.40 -5.05 0.51
C ASP A 247 12.66 -4.44 1.12
N TRP A 248 13.19 -5.07 2.18
CA TRP A 248 14.44 -4.66 2.82
C TRP A 248 15.15 -5.83 3.48
N THR A 249 16.39 -5.58 3.90
CA THR A 249 17.12 -6.47 4.81
C THR A 249 17.04 -5.88 6.21
N HIS A 250 16.49 -6.65 7.15
CA HIS A 250 16.29 -6.20 8.52
C HIS A 250 17.62 -5.81 9.20
N ALA A 251 17.68 -4.64 9.84
CA ALA A 251 18.96 -4.09 10.33
C ALA A 251 19.59 -4.91 11.46
N VAL A 252 18.80 -5.58 12.30
CA VAL A 252 19.29 -6.42 13.41
C VAL A 252 19.58 -7.85 12.95
N SER A 253 18.54 -8.61 12.60
CA SER A 253 18.62 -10.02 12.20
C SER A 253 19.22 -10.30 10.82
N LYS A 254 19.30 -9.31 9.93
CA LYS A 254 19.66 -9.47 8.50
C LYS A 254 18.69 -10.32 7.68
N ALA A 255 17.50 -10.63 8.21
CA ALA A 255 16.47 -11.35 7.47
C ALA A 255 16.01 -10.56 6.22
N PRO A 256 15.76 -11.23 5.07
CA PRO A 256 15.18 -10.61 3.88
C PRO A 256 13.67 -10.45 4.08
N MET A 257 13.21 -9.25 4.43
CA MET A 257 11.84 -9.03 4.90
C MET A 257 10.87 -8.70 3.78
N LEU A 258 9.60 -8.99 4.05
CA LEU A 258 8.43 -8.49 3.34
C LEU A 258 7.72 -7.45 4.22
N LYS A 259 7.18 -6.40 3.61
CA LYS A 259 6.27 -5.45 4.27
C LYS A 259 4.86 -5.76 3.79
N ALA A 260 3.89 -5.77 4.70
CA ALA A 260 2.47 -5.73 4.32
C ALA A 260 1.90 -4.32 4.46
N GLN A 261 1.05 -3.88 3.53
CA GLN A 261 0.45 -2.56 3.49
C GLN A 261 -1.06 -2.72 3.39
N HIS A 262 -1.78 -2.30 4.44
CA HIS A 262 -3.24 -2.12 4.45
C HIS A 262 -4.05 -3.05 3.51
N PRO A 263 -3.99 -4.39 3.68
CA PRO A 263 -4.69 -5.36 2.83
C PRO A 263 -6.20 -5.36 3.07
N GLY A 264 -6.84 -4.23 2.79
CA GLY A 264 -8.24 -3.94 3.11
C GLY A 264 -9.20 -4.77 2.26
N TYR A 265 -8.99 -4.80 0.95
CA TYR A 265 -9.79 -5.58 0.01
C TYR A 265 -9.62 -7.08 0.24
N GLU A 266 -8.38 -7.53 0.43
CA GLU A 266 -8.06 -8.95 0.58
C GLU A 266 -8.65 -9.52 1.86
N THR A 267 -8.46 -8.82 2.98
CA THR A 267 -9.05 -9.25 4.26
C THR A 267 -10.58 -9.12 4.26
N TRP A 268 -11.16 -8.05 3.70
CA TRP A 268 -12.62 -7.92 3.57
C TRP A 268 -13.23 -9.11 2.81
N ARG A 269 -12.62 -9.52 1.70
CA ARG A 269 -13.10 -10.61 0.85
C ARG A 269 -13.19 -11.94 1.61
N ASP A 270 -12.25 -12.19 2.51
CA ASP A 270 -12.21 -13.42 3.31
C ASP A 270 -13.09 -13.34 4.56
N GLY A 271 -13.50 -12.14 4.97
CA GLY A 271 -14.42 -11.88 6.06
C GLY A 271 -15.88 -12.20 5.71
N ILE A 272 -16.72 -12.35 6.74
CA ILE A 272 -18.12 -12.73 6.57
C ILE A 272 -18.93 -11.73 5.74
N HIS A 273 -18.65 -10.43 5.86
CA HIS A 273 -19.32 -9.39 5.09
C HIS A 273 -18.98 -9.49 3.60
N GLY A 274 -17.68 -9.62 3.25
CA GLY A 274 -17.26 -9.78 1.86
C GLY A 274 -17.75 -11.08 1.23
N LYS A 275 -17.78 -12.19 1.99
CA LYS A 275 -18.39 -13.46 1.56
C LYS A 275 -19.87 -13.35 1.22
N ASN A 276 -20.58 -12.40 1.83
CA ASN A 276 -21.99 -12.10 1.55
C ASN A 276 -22.18 -10.89 0.62
N LYS A 277 -21.11 -10.37 0.00
CA LYS A 277 -21.11 -9.18 -0.85
C LYS A 277 -21.71 -7.92 -0.19
N VAL A 278 -21.53 -7.77 1.13
CA VAL A 278 -21.69 -6.46 1.79
C VAL A 278 -20.42 -5.68 1.52
N VAL A 279 -20.51 -4.65 0.69
CA VAL A 279 -19.35 -3.97 0.09
C VAL A 279 -18.90 -2.76 0.90
N CYS A 280 -17.72 -2.24 0.60
CA CYS A 280 -17.13 -1.09 1.30
C CYS A 280 -18.12 0.08 1.41
N VAL A 281 -18.82 0.36 0.31
CA VAL A 281 -19.78 1.46 0.18
C VAL A 281 -20.99 1.30 1.12
N ASP A 282 -21.45 0.07 1.40
CA ASP A 282 -22.61 -0.16 2.28
C ASP A 282 -22.37 0.35 3.71
N CYS A 283 -21.10 0.34 4.16
CA CYS A 283 -20.71 0.78 5.50
C CYS A 283 -20.07 2.17 5.51
N HIS A 284 -19.19 2.48 4.55
CA HIS A 284 -18.38 3.69 4.58
C HIS A 284 -18.93 4.84 3.74
N MET A 285 -19.88 4.56 2.83
CA MET A 285 -20.51 5.55 1.96
C MET A 285 -22.01 5.26 1.82
N PRO A 286 -22.77 5.28 2.93
CA PRO A 286 -24.17 4.89 2.91
C PRO A 286 -25.00 5.83 2.02
N LYS A 287 -26.16 5.35 1.59
CA LYS A 287 -27.18 6.22 1.00
C LYS A 287 -27.83 7.03 2.11
N VAL A 288 -28.00 8.34 1.89
CA VAL A 288 -28.54 9.27 2.89
C VAL A 288 -29.62 10.12 2.26
N THR A 289 -30.64 10.47 3.06
CA THR A 289 -31.81 11.23 2.59
C THR A 289 -31.79 12.64 3.18
N LYS A 290 -31.86 13.66 2.32
CA LYS A 290 -31.99 15.06 2.73
C LYS A 290 -33.40 15.35 3.24
N GLU A 291 -33.57 16.50 3.90
CA GLU A 291 -34.89 16.98 4.36
C GLU A 291 -35.91 17.13 3.22
N ASP A 292 -35.44 17.43 2.01
CA ASP A 292 -36.28 17.55 0.80
C ASP A 292 -36.63 16.20 0.16
N GLY A 293 -36.17 15.08 0.72
CA GLY A 293 -36.41 13.71 0.25
C GLY A 293 -35.42 13.22 -0.82
N THR A 294 -34.46 14.03 -1.25
CA THR A 294 -33.42 13.62 -2.21
C THR A 294 -32.46 12.62 -1.55
N VAL A 295 -32.14 11.55 -2.27
CA VAL A 295 -31.19 10.53 -1.83
C VAL A 295 -29.86 10.66 -2.56
N TYR A 296 -28.75 10.69 -1.84
CA TYR A 296 -27.40 10.67 -2.41
C TYR A 296 -26.49 9.71 -1.65
N THR A 297 -25.30 9.42 -2.20
CA THR A 297 -24.25 8.65 -1.50
C THR A 297 -23.45 9.61 -0.63
N ASP A 298 -23.35 9.35 0.67
CA ASP A 298 -22.46 10.12 1.54
C ASP A 298 -21.00 9.82 1.17
N HIS A 299 -20.25 10.87 0.82
CA HIS A 299 -18.82 10.76 0.49
C HIS A 299 -17.91 11.12 1.67
N LYS A 300 -18.45 11.34 2.87
CA LYS A 300 -17.67 11.47 4.10
C LYS A 300 -17.17 10.09 4.56
N VAL A 301 -16.26 9.51 3.77
CA VAL A 301 -15.63 8.22 4.06
C VAL A 301 -14.98 8.28 5.43
N GLY A 302 -15.49 7.46 6.36
CA GLY A 302 -15.10 7.54 7.76
C GLY A 302 -15.55 6.32 8.56
N ASN A 303 -15.80 6.50 9.85
CA ASN A 303 -16.23 5.42 10.74
C ASN A 303 -17.73 5.13 10.54
N PRO A 304 -18.12 3.91 10.13
CA PRO A 304 -19.53 3.57 9.88
C PRO A 304 -20.45 3.80 11.09
N PHE A 305 -19.92 3.69 12.32
CA PHE A 305 -20.71 3.94 13.53
C PHE A 305 -21.19 5.39 13.69
N ASP A 306 -20.56 6.35 13.00
CA ASP A 306 -21.00 7.75 13.01
C ASP A 306 -22.36 7.92 12.31
N ARG A 307 -22.69 6.98 11.41
CA ARG A 307 -23.97 6.91 10.68
C ARG A 307 -24.62 5.54 10.86
N PHE A 308 -24.70 5.08 12.10
CA PHE A 308 -25.20 3.74 12.45
C PHE A 308 -26.57 3.40 11.81
N GLU A 309 -27.50 4.35 11.83
CA GLU A 309 -28.85 4.18 11.30
C GLU A 309 -28.86 3.95 9.79
N ASP A 310 -27.94 4.58 9.06
CA ASP A 310 -27.85 4.48 7.60
C ASP A 310 -26.90 3.35 7.15
N THR A 311 -26.23 2.67 8.09
CA THR A 311 -25.23 1.64 7.82
C THR A 311 -25.64 0.32 8.47
N CYS A 312 -25.19 0.05 9.69
CA CYS A 312 -25.40 -1.22 10.38
C CYS A 312 -26.90 -1.55 10.56
N ALA A 313 -27.71 -0.56 10.92
CA ALA A 313 -29.14 -0.76 11.20
C ALA A 313 -29.96 -1.15 9.96
N GLN A 314 -29.41 -0.99 8.75
CA GLN A 314 -30.05 -1.44 7.51
C GLN A 314 -30.14 -2.98 7.43
N CYS A 315 -29.26 -3.69 8.15
CA CYS A 315 -29.19 -5.16 8.13
C CYS A 315 -29.31 -5.80 9.53
N HIS A 316 -29.04 -5.04 10.60
CA HIS A 316 -28.96 -5.54 11.96
C HIS A 316 -30.05 -4.96 12.86
N THR A 317 -30.58 -5.80 13.75
CA THR A 317 -31.60 -5.40 14.73
C THR A 317 -31.02 -5.11 16.12
N GLN A 318 -29.72 -5.29 16.31
CA GLN A 318 -29.01 -4.98 17.55
C GLN A 318 -28.85 -3.47 17.71
N THR A 319 -28.71 -3.00 18.95
CA THR A 319 -28.44 -1.56 19.20
C THR A 319 -27.02 -1.18 18.79
N LYS A 320 -26.80 0.13 18.58
CA LYS A 320 -25.47 0.69 18.31
C LYS A 320 -24.44 0.27 19.34
N GLU A 321 -24.78 0.33 20.63
CA GLU A 321 -23.89 0.01 21.74
C GLU A 321 -23.52 -1.49 21.74
N GLN A 322 -24.47 -2.37 21.41
CA GLN A 322 -24.21 -3.81 21.33
C GLN A 322 -23.20 -4.12 20.20
N LEU A 323 -23.40 -3.55 19.01
CA LEU A 323 -22.49 -3.76 17.89
C LEU A 323 -21.12 -3.11 18.14
N GLN A 324 -21.06 -1.91 18.72
CA GLN A 324 -19.80 -1.30 19.16
C GLN A 324 -19.06 -2.17 20.19
N GLY A 325 -19.78 -2.78 21.14
CA GLY A 325 -19.22 -3.70 22.12
C GLY A 325 -18.62 -4.96 21.50
N ILE A 326 -19.28 -5.53 20.48
CA ILE A 326 -18.75 -6.67 19.72
C ILE A 326 -17.48 -6.28 18.97
N VAL A 327 -17.50 -5.17 18.21
CA VAL A 327 -16.34 -4.70 17.46
C VAL A 327 -15.16 -4.37 18.39
N SER A 328 -15.43 -3.74 19.53
CA SER A 328 -14.42 -3.45 20.56
C SER A 328 -13.81 -4.74 21.13
N THR A 329 -14.63 -5.77 21.39
CA THR A 329 -14.14 -7.08 21.85
C THR A 329 -13.22 -7.72 20.82
N ARG A 330 -13.58 -7.69 19.54
CA ARG A 330 -12.72 -8.21 18.46
C ARG A 330 -11.41 -7.43 18.34
N LYS A 331 -11.47 -6.11 18.44
CA LYS A 331 -10.27 -5.25 18.44
C LYS A 331 -9.32 -5.63 19.59
N ALA A 332 -9.86 -5.84 20.79
CA ALA A 332 -9.06 -6.28 21.95
C ALA A 332 -8.45 -7.67 21.75
N GLN A 333 -9.21 -8.62 21.19
CA GLN A 333 -8.71 -9.98 20.91
C GLN A 333 -7.57 -9.98 19.89
N VAL A 334 -7.74 -9.26 18.78
CA VAL A 334 -6.71 -9.10 17.74
C VAL A 334 -5.49 -8.39 18.32
N LEU A 335 -5.66 -7.32 19.11
CA LEU A 335 -4.56 -6.61 19.75
C LEU A 335 -3.74 -7.51 20.69
N ASN A 336 -4.41 -8.33 21.52
CA ASN A 336 -3.71 -9.25 22.42
C ASN A 336 -2.86 -10.26 21.64
N MET A 337 -3.39 -10.80 20.55
CA MET A 337 -2.66 -11.76 19.72
C MET A 337 -1.54 -11.09 18.91
N LYS A 338 -1.76 -9.85 18.42
CA LYS A 338 -0.75 -8.98 17.80
C LYS A 338 0.46 -8.81 18.73
N LEU A 339 0.25 -8.32 19.95
CA LEU A 339 1.33 -8.06 20.92
C LEU A 339 2.06 -9.35 21.32
N THR A 340 1.36 -10.49 21.34
CA THR A 340 1.98 -11.79 21.61
C THR A 340 2.91 -12.22 20.47
N ALA A 341 2.49 -12.06 19.21
CA ALA A 341 3.33 -12.35 18.05
C ALA A 341 4.55 -11.43 18.00
N GLU A 342 4.36 -10.13 18.22
CA GLU A 342 5.45 -9.14 18.23
C GLU A 342 6.50 -9.46 19.26
N LYS A 343 6.10 -9.81 20.48
CA LYS A 343 7.03 -10.20 21.53
C LYS A 343 7.96 -11.34 21.09
N GLN A 344 7.44 -12.32 20.35
CA GLN A 344 8.24 -13.43 19.82
C GLN A 344 9.14 -12.97 18.68
N ILE A 345 8.63 -12.20 17.72
CA ILE A 345 9.38 -11.78 16.53
C ILE A 345 10.49 -10.79 16.92
N VAL A 346 10.22 -9.84 17.83
CA VAL A 346 11.24 -8.94 18.40
C VAL A 346 12.37 -9.73 19.06
N ALA A 347 12.04 -10.74 19.88
CA ALA A 347 13.04 -11.60 20.49
C ALA A 347 13.85 -12.37 19.43
N ALA A 348 13.20 -12.94 18.42
CA ALA A 348 13.85 -13.64 17.32
C ALA A 348 14.84 -12.73 16.56
N HIS A 349 14.50 -11.45 16.36
CA HIS A 349 15.40 -10.50 15.70
C HIS A 349 16.67 -10.22 16.52
N PHE A 350 16.55 -10.00 17.82
CA PHE A 350 17.71 -9.76 18.68
C PHE A 350 18.55 -11.03 18.89
N GLU A 351 17.92 -12.19 19.03
CA GLU A 351 18.59 -13.49 19.09
C GLU A 351 19.37 -13.77 17.80
N ALA A 352 18.81 -13.49 16.63
CA ALA A 352 19.52 -13.56 15.36
C ALA A 352 20.70 -12.57 15.30
N GLY A 353 20.51 -11.34 15.78
CA GLY A 353 21.61 -10.37 15.92
C GLY A 353 22.74 -10.87 16.83
N ALA A 354 22.42 -11.59 17.91
CA ALA A 354 23.42 -12.20 18.79
C ALA A 354 24.14 -13.37 18.11
N ALA A 355 23.41 -14.22 17.35
CA ALA A 355 24.01 -15.31 16.59
C ALA A 355 25.03 -14.80 15.56
N TRP A 356 24.71 -13.72 14.84
CA TRP A 356 25.65 -13.05 13.94
C TRP A 356 26.90 -12.54 14.65
N LYS A 357 26.75 -11.87 15.80
CA LYS A 357 27.89 -11.40 16.61
C LYS A 357 28.76 -12.55 17.12
N ALA A 358 28.17 -13.73 17.34
CA ALA A 358 28.86 -14.93 17.76
C ALA A 358 29.49 -15.74 16.60
N GLY A 359 29.47 -15.21 15.37
CA GLY A 359 30.10 -15.82 14.21
C GLY A 359 29.27 -16.93 13.55
N ALA A 360 27.93 -16.84 13.61
CA ALA A 360 27.08 -17.69 12.78
C ALA A 360 27.34 -17.47 11.28
N THR A 361 27.26 -18.53 10.48
CA THR A 361 27.42 -18.47 9.03
C THR A 361 26.10 -18.18 8.32
N GLU A 362 26.16 -17.80 7.04
CA GLU A 362 24.95 -17.63 6.23
C GLU A 362 24.13 -18.92 6.13
N ASP A 363 24.79 -20.07 5.94
CA ASP A 363 24.12 -21.38 5.87
C ASP A 363 23.41 -21.75 7.18
N GLU A 364 24.02 -21.45 8.34
CA GLU A 364 23.41 -21.68 9.65
C GLU A 364 22.18 -20.78 9.86
N MET A 365 22.23 -19.54 9.35
CA MET A 365 21.19 -18.54 9.55
C MET A 365 20.06 -18.63 8.53
N GLN A 366 20.29 -19.11 7.31
CA GLN A 366 19.30 -19.15 6.24
C GLN A 366 17.93 -19.72 6.66
N PRO A 367 17.83 -20.91 7.30
CA PRO A 367 16.53 -21.44 7.73
C PRO A 367 15.87 -20.62 8.86
N ILE A 368 16.67 -19.97 9.71
CA ILE A 368 16.16 -19.08 10.77
C ILE A 368 15.60 -17.80 10.17
N LEU A 369 16.31 -17.20 9.21
CA LEU A 369 15.90 -15.96 8.57
C LEU A 369 14.61 -16.16 7.75
N GLN A 370 14.42 -17.34 7.15
CA GLN A 370 13.18 -17.69 6.47
C GLN A 370 11.99 -17.75 7.43
N ASP A 371 12.15 -18.39 8.59
CA ASP A 371 11.09 -18.43 9.60
C ASP A 371 10.77 -17.02 10.13
N ILE A 372 11.78 -16.18 10.38
CA ILE A 372 11.59 -14.78 10.80
C ILE A 372 10.82 -13.99 9.74
N ARG A 373 11.22 -14.15 8.46
CA ARG A 373 10.54 -13.51 7.32
C ARG A 373 9.06 -13.89 7.28
N HIS A 374 8.74 -15.18 7.36
CA HIS A 374 7.36 -15.68 7.33
C HIS A 374 6.56 -15.28 8.56
N ALA A 375 7.16 -15.38 9.75
CA ALA A 375 6.53 -14.93 11.00
C ALA A 375 6.11 -13.47 10.91
N GLN A 376 7.02 -12.60 10.45
CA GLN A 376 6.73 -11.19 10.34
C GLN A 376 5.78 -10.87 9.18
N TRP A 377 5.92 -11.51 8.02
CA TRP A 377 4.98 -11.33 6.90
C TRP A 377 3.54 -11.59 7.35
N ARG A 378 3.31 -12.73 8.02
CA ARG A 378 2.00 -13.13 8.52
C ARG A 378 1.50 -12.15 9.60
N TRP A 379 2.36 -11.77 10.54
CA TRP A 379 2.01 -10.76 11.54
C TRP A 379 1.58 -9.44 10.88
N ASP A 380 2.40 -8.91 9.98
CA ASP A 380 2.20 -7.60 9.34
C ASP A 380 0.91 -7.63 8.50
N TYR A 381 0.71 -8.66 7.67
CA TYR A 381 -0.51 -8.85 6.88
C TYR A 381 -1.77 -8.86 7.75
N ALA A 382 -1.72 -9.55 8.89
CA ALA A 382 -2.86 -9.69 9.78
C ALA A 382 -3.29 -8.38 10.47
N ILE A 383 -2.42 -7.37 10.54
CA ILE A 383 -2.68 -6.14 11.32
C ILE A 383 -2.48 -4.83 10.55
N ALA A 384 -1.88 -4.87 9.35
CA ALA A 384 -1.62 -3.67 8.55
C ALA A 384 -2.91 -2.99 8.07
N SER A 385 -4.01 -3.74 8.01
CA SER A 385 -5.36 -3.19 7.84
C SER A 385 -5.95 -2.84 9.21
N HIS A 386 -6.02 -1.54 9.55
CA HIS A 386 -6.55 -1.09 10.84
C HIS A 386 -8.01 -1.53 11.10
N GLY A 387 -8.79 -1.77 10.05
CA GLY A 387 -10.18 -2.23 10.13
C GLY A 387 -10.35 -3.76 10.22
N VAL A 388 -9.26 -4.53 10.22
CA VAL A 388 -9.32 -6.00 10.13
C VAL A 388 -10.15 -6.67 11.24
N HIS A 389 -10.16 -6.08 12.43
CA HIS A 389 -10.96 -6.58 13.55
C HIS A 389 -12.49 -6.44 13.35
N MET A 390 -12.91 -5.62 12.39
CA MET A 390 -14.28 -5.52 11.91
C MET A 390 -14.49 -6.35 10.64
N HIS A 391 -13.57 -6.24 9.68
CA HIS A 391 -13.74 -6.85 8.37
C HIS A 391 -13.61 -8.38 8.40
N ALA A 392 -12.59 -8.90 9.07
CA ALA A 392 -12.27 -10.33 9.11
C ALA A 392 -11.47 -10.70 10.39
N PRO A 393 -12.07 -10.54 11.59
CA PRO A 393 -11.36 -10.79 12.85
C PRO A 393 -10.87 -12.24 12.99
N GLU A 394 -11.63 -13.21 12.49
CA GLU A 394 -11.24 -14.62 12.49
C GLU A 394 -10.00 -14.89 11.62
N VAL A 395 -9.91 -14.23 10.45
CA VAL A 395 -8.75 -14.34 9.57
C VAL A 395 -7.53 -13.73 10.24
N ALA A 396 -7.65 -12.54 10.84
CA ALA A 396 -6.55 -11.92 11.57
C ALA A 396 -6.02 -12.81 12.70
N LEU A 397 -6.93 -13.38 13.50
CA LEU A 397 -6.57 -14.26 14.62
C LEU A 397 -5.89 -15.56 14.14
N GLU A 398 -6.41 -16.17 13.07
CA GLU A 398 -5.80 -17.36 12.48
C GLU A 398 -4.38 -17.06 11.97
N VAL A 399 -4.22 -16.00 11.17
CA VAL A 399 -2.93 -15.62 10.59
C VAL A 399 -1.92 -15.25 11.69
N LEU A 400 -2.33 -14.52 12.73
CA LEU A 400 -1.47 -14.24 13.88
C LEU A 400 -1.05 -15.51 14.63
N GLY A 401 -1.92 -16.52 14.71
CA GLY A 401 -1.56 -17.84 15.24
C GLY A 401 -0.43 -18.48 14.43
N THR A 402 -0.51 -18.44 13.09
CA THR A 402 0.56 -18.95 12.22
C THR A 402 1.84 -18.11 12.27
N ALA A 403 1.74 -16.81 12.55
CA ALA A 403 2.91 -15.96 12.78
C ALA A 403 3.67 -16.38 14.04
N VAL A 404 2.95 -16.69 15.12
CA VAL A 404 3.54 -17.21 16.37
C VAL A 404 4.19 -18.58 16.16
N ASP A 405 3.58 -19.46 15.38
CA ASP A 405 4.13 -20.77 15.02
C ASP A 405 5.50 -20.63 14.34
N ARG A 406 5.60 -19.79 13.30
CA ARG A 406 6.87 -19.50 12.62
C ARG A 406 7.89 -18.80 13.53
N ALA A 407 7.45 -17.90 14.41
CA ALA A 407 8.34 -17.29 15.38
C ALA A 407 8.89 -18.34 16.38
N ALA A 408 8.09 -19.32 16.79
CA ALA A 408 8.52 -20.41 17.66
C ALA A 408 9.57 -21.30 16.98
N ASP A 409 9.39 -21.63 15.70
CA ASP A 409 10.40 -22.33 14.89
C ASP A 409 11.72 -21.55 14.84
N ALA A 410 11.64 -20.25 14.52
CA ALA A 410 12.81 -19.37 14.44
C ALA A 410 13.60 -19.35 15.75
N ARG A 411 12.91 -19.09 16.86
CA ARG A 411 13.54 -18.98 18.19
C ARG A 411 14.09 -20.31 18.68
N THR A 412 13.42 -21.42 18.38
CA THR A 412 13.94 -22.75 18.73
C THR A 412 15.24 -23.06 17.99
N LYS A 413 15.30 -22.75 16.69
CA LYS A 413 16.53 -22.89 15.89
C LYS A 413 17.63 -21.95 16.39
N LEU A 414 17.29 -20.71 16.73
CA LEU A 414 18.21 -19.72 17.28
C LEU A 414 18.82 -20.14 18.61
N VAL A 415 18.03 -20.62 19.56
CA VAL A 415 18.53 -21.09 20.87
C VAL A 415 19.52 -22.25 20.67
N ARG A 416 19.22 -23.19 19.76
CA ARG A 416 20.13 -24.30 19.44
C ARG A 416 21.42 -23.79 18.81
N LEU A 417 21.32 -22.88 17.84
CA LEU A 417 22.48 -22.29 17.18
C LEU A 417 23.36 -21.51 18.17
N LEU A 418 22.77 -20.63 18.97
CA LEU A 418 23.45 -19.87 20.02
C LEU A 418 24.18 -20.78 21.01
N ALA A 419 23.59 -21.91 21.39
CA ALA A 419 24.24 -22.89 22.25
C ALA A 419 25.51 -23.48 21.61
N THR A 420 25.52 -23.74 20.29
CA THR A 420 26.75 -24.16 19.58
C THR A 420 27.84 -23.09 19.58
N LYS A 421 27.46 -21.82 19.76
CA LYS A 421 28.38 -20.68 19.89
C LYS A 421 28.70 -20.33 21.35
N GLY A 422 28.32 -21.19 22.30
CA GLY A 422 28.61 -21.02 23.73
C GLY A 422 27.68 -20.05 24.47
N ILE A 423 26.55 -19.67 23.87
CA ILE A 423 25.55 -18.78 24.49
C ILE A 423 24.32 -19.60 24.89
N THR A 424 24.15 -19.82 26.20
CA THR A 424 23.02 -20.59 26.76
C THR A 424 22.06 -19.74 27.59
N GLU A 425 22.44 -18.51 27.91
CA GLU A 425 21.60 -17.56 28.64
C GLU A 425 20.66 -16.79 27.68
N PRO A 426 19.50 -16.31 28.17
CA PRO A 426 18.62 -15.47 27.37
C PRO A 426 19.31 -14.22 26.82
N VAL A 427 19.13 -13.97 25.51
CA VAL A 427 19.66 -12.77 24.85
C VAL A 427 18.98 -11.53 25.42
N GLN A 428 19.80 -10.58 25.88
CA GLN A 428 19.32 -9.34 26.44
C GLN A 428 18.79 -8.41 25.34
N ILE A 429 17.56 -7.96 25.51
CA ILE A 429 16.91 -6.99 24.62
C ILE A 429 17.15 -5.59 25.20
N PRO A 430 17.59 -4.60 24.38
CA PRO A 430 17.74 -3.23 24.86
C PRO A 430 16.39 -2.66 25.32
N ASP A 431 16.42 -1.57 26.08
CA ASP A 431 15.19 -0.90 26.50
C ASP A 431 14.47 -0.32 25.27
N ILE A 432 13.32 -0.88 24.94
CA ILE A 432 12.43 -0.47 23.85
C ILE A 432 11.06 -0.01 24.37
N SER A 433 10.98 0.37 25.66
CA SER A 433 9.72 0.74 26.33
C SER A 433 9.00 1.96 25.73
N THR A 434 9.67 2.75 24.90
CA THR A 434 9.10 3.90 24.19
C THR A 434 9.62 3.94 22.76
N LYS A 435 8.87 4.59 21.86
CA LYS A 435 9.29 4.85 20.46
C LYS A 435 10.71 5.41 20.39
N ALA A 436 10.99 6.47 21.17
CA ALA A 436 12.29 7.13 21.18
C ALA A 436 13.43 6.19 21.58
N LYS A 437 13.22 5.36 22.62
CA LYS A 437 14.22 4.39 23.05
C LYS A 437 14.44 3.28 22.03
N ALA A 438 13.36 2.80 21.39
CA ALA A 438 13.47 1.81 20.31
C ALA A 438 14.24 2.38 19.09
N GLN A 439 13.97 3.62 18.69
CA GLN A 439 14.68 4.29 17.59
C GLN A 439 16.15 4.53 17.94
N GLN A 440 16.44 4.93 19.19
CA GLN A 440 17.79 5.07 19.70
C GLN A 440 18.55 3.72 19.71
N ALA A 441 17.88 2.63 20.11
CA ALA A 441 18.47 1.29 20.10
C ALA A 441 18.88 0.82 18.69
N LEU A 442 18.26 1.38 17.64
CA LEU A 442 18.62 1.15 16.24
C LEU A 442 19.62 2.17 15.68
N GLY A 443 20.08 3.13 16.48
CA GLY A 443 21.04 4.17 16.06
C GLY A 443 20.44 5.23 15.14
N MET A 444 19.14 5.48 15.22
CA MET A 444 18.45 6.45 14.37
C MET A 444 18.64 7.88 14.89
N ASP A 445 19.16 8.77 14.06
CA ASP A 445 19.27 10.20 14.35
C ASP A 445 17.92 10.91 14.10
N MET A 446 17.02 10.78 15.07
CA MET A 446 15.67 11.33 14.98
C MET A 446 15.67 12.87 14.99
N GLU A 447 16.59 13.50 15.70
CA GLU A 447 16.67 14.97 15.73
C GLU A 447 17.01 15.51 14.34
N LYS A 448 18.02 14.92 13.69
CA LYS A 448 18.38 15.30 12.31
C LYS A 448 17.26 15.01 11.33
N MET A 449 16.66 13.82 11.36
CA MET A 449 15.58 13.48 10.41
C MET A 449 14.38 14.41 10.54
N ASN A 450 13.98 14.78 11.75
CA ASN A 450 12.89 15.73 11.98
C ASN A 450 13.26 17.15 11.54
N SER A 451 14.49 17.59 11.82
CA SER A 451 14.99 18.91 11.39
C SER A 451 15.04 19.03 9.87
N ASP A 452 15.62 18.03 9.18
CA ASP A 452 15.69 17.98 7.72
C ASP A 452 14.26 17.98 7.13
N LYS A 453 13.33 17.20 7.71
CA LYS A 453 11.93 17.16 7.23
C LYS A 453 11.22 18.49 7.40
N LYS A 454 11.39 19.13 8.56
CA LYS A 454 10.84 20.46 8.82
C LYS A 454 11.35 21.47 7.80
N HIS A 455 12.66 21.48 7.53
CA HIS A 455 13.24 22.35 6.52
C HIS A 455 12.62 22.12 5.14
N PHE A 456 12.44 20.87 4.72
CA PHE A 456 11.77 20.52 3.46
C PHE A 456 10.34 21.10 3.38
N LEU A 457 9.55 20.95 4.45
CA LEU A 457 8.17 21.45 4.51
C LEU A 457 8.10 22.99 4.50
N GLU A 458 9.11 23.67 5.04
CA GLU A 458 9.17 25.14 5.09
C GLU A 458 9.75 25.77 3.81
N THR A 459 10.43 25.00 2.94
CA THR A 459 11.18 25.55 1.80
C THR A 459 10.82 24.95 0.44
N VAL A 460 10.69 23.62 0.33
CA VAL A 460 10.46 22.95 -0.95
C VAL A 460 8.98 22.75 -1.21
N ALA A 461 8.22 22.31 -0.21
CA ALA A 461 6.78 22.08 -0.36
C ALA A 461 6.00 23.35 -0.79
N PRO A 462 6.28 24.56 -0.26
CA PRO A 462 5.60 25.77 -0.70
C PRO A 462 5.90 26.16 -2.16
N GLU A 463 7.12 25.88 -2.65
CA GLU A 463 7.47 26.10 -4.05
C GLU A 463 6.75 25.12 -4.98
N TRP A 464 6.51 23.89 -4.52
CA TRP A 464 5.67 22.94 -5.25
C TRP A 464 4.24 23.45 -5.40
N ASP A 465 3.64 23.95 -4.31
CA ASP A 465 2.27 24.46 -4.33
C ASP A 465 2.15 25.71 -5.20
N LYS A 466 3.14 26.59 -5.17
CA LYS A 466 3.20 27.76 -6.05
C LYS A 466 3.26 27.38 -7.53
N ALA A 467 4.16 26.47 -7.90
CA ALA A 467 4.29 26.01 -9.28
C ALA A 467 3.01 25.29 -9.75
N ALA A 468 2.34 24.57 -8.86
CA ALA A 468 1.08 23.91 -9.16
C ALA A 468 -0.05 24.90 -9.40
N ALA A 469 -0.18 25.94 -8.57
CA ALA A 469 -1.17 27.00 -8.76
C ALA A 469 -0.98 27.75 -10.08
N GLU A 470 0.28 27.99 -10.49
CA GLU A 470 0.61 28.57 -11.80
C GLU A 470 0.19 27.65 -12.96
N ARG A 471 0.38 26.32 -12.83
CA ARG A 471 -0.08 25.34 -13.83
C ARG A 471 -1.62 25.29 -13.91
N GLU A 472 -2.29 25.14 -12.77
CA GLU A 472 -3.75 24.95 -12.73
C GLU A 472 -4.53 26.19 -13.17
N ALA A 473 -3.92 27.38 -13.09
CA ALA A 473 -4.49 28.61 -13.66
C ALA A 473 -4.61 28.59 -15.20
N THR A 474 -4.01 27.60 -15.88
CA THR A 474 -4.09 27.44 -17.34
C THR A 474 -5.16 26.46 -17.81
N TYR A 475 -5.80 25.73 -16.88
CA TYR A 475 -6.80 24.70 -17.18
C TYR A 475 -8.15 25.28 -17.58
#